data_AF-A0AAD2VNM4-F1
#
_entry.id   AF-A0AAD2VNM4-F1
#
_cell.length_a   1.000
_cell.length_b   1.000
_cell.length_c   1.000
_cell.angle_alpha   90.00
_cell.angle_beta   90.00
_cell.angle_gamma   90.00
#
_symmetry.space_group_name_H-M   'P 1'
#
loop_
_entity.id
_entity.type
_entity.pdbx_description
1 polymer ?
#
loop_
_entity_poly.entity_id
_entity_poly.type
_entity_poly.pdbx_seq_one_letter_code
_entity_poly.pdbx_strand_id
1 'polypeptide(L)'
;MNSVYSRQNTQENLERLMAQRILYSNIKFINHVNFLFSVLMPILITVSKDYIITVFPGVENDILQYFSYYGIGILIFTIITNEYISIAKK
;
A
#
# COMPACT_ATOMS: atom_id res chain seq x y z
N MET A 1 -15.86 46.49 -5.82
CA MET A 1 -14.88 45.40 -5.56
C MET A 1 -15.48 44.10 -6.08
N ASN A 2 -14.79 43.45 -7.02
CA ASN A 2 -15.39 42.50 -7.96
C ASN A 2 -15.85 41.18 -7.33
N SER A 3 -17.18 41.00 -7.25
CA SER A 3 -17.84 39.73 -6.93
C SER A 3 -17.43 38.59 -7.87
N VAL A 4 -17.02 38.90 -9.10
CA VAL A 4 -16.50 37.95 -10.09
C VAL A 4 -15.16 37.34 -9.67
N TYR A 5 -14.24 38.15 -9.12
CA TYR A 5 -12.92 37.69 -8.66
C TYR A 5 -13.03 36.88 -7.36
N SER A 6 -13.97 37.24 -6.48
CA SER A 6 -14.29 36.44 -5.29
C SER A 6 -14.85 35.06 -5.68
N ARG A 7 -15.76 35.00 -6.66
CA ARG A 7 -16.32 33.72 -7.15
C ARG A 7 -15.27 32.84 -7.84
N GLN A 8 -14.40 33.42 -8.66
CA GLN A 8 -13.28 32.68 -9.27
C GLN A 8 -12.34 32.08 -8.22
N ASN A 9 -11.93 32.87 -7.23
CA ASN A 9 -11.09 32.39 -6.13
C ASN A 9 -11.79 31.32 -5.28
N THR A 10 -13.11 31.40 -5.12
CA THR A 10 -13.90 30.38 -4.40
C THR A 10 -13.97 29.07 -5.18
N GLN A 11 -14.14 29.14 -6.49
CA GLN A 11 -14.22 27.98 -7.38
C GLN A 11 -12.86 27.26 -7.50
N GLU A 12 -11.78 28.03 -7.62
CA GLU A 12 -10.41 27.50 -7.66
C GLU A 12 -10.01 26.81 -6.34
N ASN A 13 -10.44 27.36 -5.19
CA ASN A 13 -10.24 26.71 -3.89
C ASN A 13 -11.05 25.42 -3.74
N LEU A 14 -12.29 25.38 -4.26
CA LEU A 14 -13.12 24.18 -4.27
C LEU A 14 -12.49 23.06 -5.11
N GLU A 15 -11.96 23.39 -6.28
CA GLU A 15 -11.25 22.44 -7.15
C GLU A 15 -10.00 21.89 -6.48
N ARG A 16 -9.21 22.73 -5.80
CA ARG A 16 -8.06 22.29 -4.99
C ARG A 16 -8.47 21.35 -3.85
N LEU A 17 -9.55 21.65 -3.14
CA LEU A 17 -10.07 20.79 -2.07
C LEU A 17 -10.55 19.44 -2.61
N MET A 18 -11.22 19.43 -3.77
CA MET A 18 -11.63 18.19 -4.43
C MET A 18 -10.44 17.34 -4.89
N ALA A 19 -9.41 17.97 -5.48
CA ALA A 19 -8.18 17.29 -5.88
C ALA A 19 -7.45 16.66 -4.67
N GLN A 20 -7.33 17.42 -3.57
CA GLN A 20 -6.74 16.90 -2.32
C GLN A 20 -7.55 15.74 -1.74
N ARG A 21 -8.88 15.80 -1.76
CA ARG A 21 -9.74 14.72 -1.27
C ARG A 21 -9.53 13.42 -2.06
N ILE A 22 -9.44 13.51 -3.39
CA ILE A 22 -9.19 12.35 -4.26
C ILE A 22 -7.80 11.77 -3.97
N LEU A 23 -6.77 12.60 -3.87
CA LEU A 23 -5.41 12.17 -3.52
C LEU A 23 -5.36 11.48 -2.16
N TYR A 24 -5.99 12.06 -1.13
CA TYR A 24 -6.07 11.46 0.20
C TYR A 24 -6.80 10.12 0.21
N SER A 25 -7.88 9.99 -0.54
CA SER A 25 -8.61 8.72 -0.67
C SER A 25 -7.72 7.63 -1.28
N ASN A 26 -6.99 7.97 -2.34
CA ASN A 26 -6.08 7.04 -3.01
C ASN A 26 -4.91 6.65 -2.10
N ILE A 27 -4.30 7.61 -1.40
CA ILE A 27 -3.23 7.34 -0.43
C ILE A 27 -3.73 6.44 0.71
N LYS A 28 -4.95 6.67 1.21
CA LYS A 28 -5.55 5.84 2.27
C LYS A 28 -5.76 4.40 1.82
N PHE A 29 -6.23 4.21 0.59
CA PHE A 29 -6.37 2.87 0.00
C PHE A 29 -5.01 2.17 -0.14
N ILE A 30 -4.00 2.84 -0.69
CA ILE A 30 -2.65 2.29 -0.85
C ILE A 30 -2.05 1.90 0.51
N ASN A 31 -2.18 2.75 1.53
CA ASN A 31 -1.74 2.42 2.88
C ASN A 31 -2.47 1.21 3.47
N HIS A 32 -3.77 1.08 3.21
CA HIS A 32 -4.54 -0.08 3.67
C HIS A 32 -4.07 -1.37 3.00
N VAL A 33 -3.82 -1.34 1.69
CA VAL A 33 -3.25 -2.47 0.94
C VAL A 33 -1.86 -2.82 1.46
N ASN A 34 -1.00 -1.82 1.69
CA ASN A 34 0.32 -2.03 2.28
C ASN A 34 0.26 -2.72 3.63
N PHE A 35 -0.65 -2.29 4.51
CA PHE A 35 -0.85 -2.93 5.81
C PHE A 35 -1.28 -4.39 5.67
N LEU A 36 -2.16 -4.68 4.71
CA LEU A 36 -2.63 -6.04 4.42
C LEU A 36 -1.47 -6.94 3.97
N PHE A 37 -0.63 -6.47 3.05
CA PHE A 37 0.53 -7.23 2.57
C PHE A 37 1.70 -7.30 3.56
N SER A 38 1.90 -6.28 4.40
CA SER A 38 3.02 -6.26 5.35
C SER A 38 2.71 -6.95 6.69
N VAL A 39 1.42 -7.08 7.06
CA VAL A 39 1.02 -7.66 8.36
C VAL A 39 0.21 -8.94 8.19
N LEU A 40 -0.86 -8.94 7.39
CA LEU A 40 -1.75 -10.10 7.28
C LEU A 40 -1.12 -11.24 6.48
N MET A 41 -0.42 -10.93 5.40
CA MET A 41 0.20 -11.96 4.57
C MET A 41 1.32 -12.75 5.27
N PRO A 42 2.25 -12.13 6.03
CA PRO A 42 3.24 -12.89 6.80
C PRO A 42 2.60 -13.88 7.78
N ILE A 43 1.47 -13.53 8.38
CA ILE A 43 0.72 -14.42 9.28
C ILE A 43 0.18 -15.62 8.49
N LEU A 44 -0.47 -15.39 7.35
CA LEU A 44 -0.97 -16.46 6.48
C LEU A 44 0.15 -17.39 6.02
N ILE A 45 1.30 -16.82 5.66
CA ILE A 45 2.50 -17.57 5.25
C ILE A 45 3.05 -18.43 6.40
N THR A 46 3.08 -17.89 7.61
CA THR A 46 3.56 -18.63 8.78
C THR A 46 2.65 -19.83 9.07
N VAL A 47 1.33 -19.64 9.03
CA VAL A 47 0.37 -20.74 9.24
C VAL A 47 0.45 -21.79 8.13
N SER A 48 0.54 -21.34 6.88
CA SER A 48 0.61 -22.25 5.73
C SER A 48 1.93 -23.01 5.65
N LYS A 49 3.05 -22.40 6.07
CA LYS A 49 4.35 -23.08 6.24
C LYS A 49 4.20 -24.33 7.11
N ASP A 50 3.69 -24.17 8.33
CA ASP A 50 3.60 -25.26 9.30
C ASP A 50 2.70 -26.38 8.79
N TYR A 51 1.59 -26.02 8.13
CA TYR A 51 0.73 -26.99 7.48
C TYR A 51 1.45 -27.79 6.38
N ILE A 52 2.17 -27.10 5.47
CA ILE A 52 2.84 -27.75 4.35
C ILE A 52 3.98 -28.67 4.84
N ILE A 53 4.78 -28.23 5.82
CA ILE A 53 5.85 -29.07 6.39
C ILE A 53 5.26 -30.33 7.05
N THR A 54 4.10 -30.21 7.68
CA THR A 54 3.43 -31.36 8.32
C THR A 54 2.89 -32.35 7.29
N VAL A 55 2.34 -31.89 6.17
CA VAL A 55 1.76 -32.75 5.12
C VAL A 55 2.82 -33.32 4.19
N PHE A 56 3.88 -32.56 3.92
CA PHE A 56 4.98 -32.92 3.02
C PHE A 56 6.32 -32.81 3.77
N PRO A 57 6.73 -33.86 4.48
CA PRO A 57 8.03 -33.89 5.15
C PRO A 57 9.17 -33.93 4.12
N GLY A 58 10.20 -33.10 4.31
CA GLY A 58 11.41 -33.05 3.46
C GLY A 58 11.49 -31.90 2.45
N VAL A 59 10.44 -31.07 2.33
CA VAL A 59 10.43 -29.90 1.42
C VAL A 59 10.80 -28.58 2.12
N GLU A 60 11.36 -28.67 3.33
CA GLU A 60 11.60 -27.55 4.25
C GLU A 60 12.47 -26.45 3.62
N ASN A 61 13.55 -26.83 2.93
CA ASN A 61 14.49 -25.89 2.32
C ASN A 61 13.90 -25.15 1.11
N ASP A 62 13.14 -25.84 0.26
CA ASP A 62 12.51 -25.22 -0.91
C ASP A 62 11.46 -24.19 -0.47
N ILE A 63 10.64 -24.55 0.52
CA ILE A 63 9.61 -23.68 1.11
C ILE A 63 10.26 -22.44 1.73
N LEU A 64 11.36 -22.60 2.46
CA LEU A 64 12.09 -21.48 3.07
C LEU A 64 12.61 -20.50 2.03
N GLN A 65 13.09 -21.01 0.89
CA GLN A 65 13.58 -20.19 -0.21
C GLN A 65 12.44 -19.40 -0.88
N TYR A 66 11.27 -20.02 -1.12
CA TYR A 66 10.10 -19.31 -1.65
C TYR A 66 9.61 -18.20 -0.71
N PHE A 67 9.60 -18.44 0.61
CA PHE A 67 9.22 -17.40 1.57
C PHE A 67 10.24 -16.27 1.66
N SER A 68 11.52 -16.56 1.45
CA SER A 68 12.58 -15.54 1.38
C SER A 68 12.37 -14.60 0.18
N TYR A 69 12.03 -15.14 -1.00
CA TYR A 69 11.67 -14.33 -2.17
C TYR A 69 10.42 -13.48 -1.93
N TYR A 70 9.43 -14.05 -1.25
CA TYR A 70 8.22 -13.32 -0.88
C TYR A 70 8.52 -12.11 0.02
N GLY A 71 9.37 -12.28 1.04
CA GLY A 71 9.79 -11.19 1.93
C GLY A 71 10.47 -10.04 1.18
N ILE A 72 11.35 -10.37 0.22
CA ILE A 72 12.00 -9.37 -0.64
C ILE A 72 10.95 -8.65 -1.51
N GLY A 73 9.98 -9.40 -2.05
CA GLY A 73 8.88 -8.84 -2.84
C GLY A 73 8.04 -7.81 -2.07
N ILE A 74 7.64 -8.12 -0.84
CA ILE A 74 6.91 -7.15 0.01
C ILE A 74 7.75 -5.91 0.28
N LEU A 75 9.04 -6.06 0.56
CA LEU A 75 9.91 -4.92 0.85
C LEU A 75 9.98 -3.97 -0.33
N ILE A 76 10.19 -4.49 -1.54
CA ILE A 76 10.18 -3.71 -2.78
C ILE A 76 8.82 -3.03 -2.98
N PHE A 77 7.73 -3.79 -2.84
CA PHE A 77 6.38 -3.26 -2.96
C PHE A 77 6.11 -2.11 -1.97
N THR A 78 6.55 -2.26 -0.72
CA THR A 78 6.39 -1.28 0.35
C THR A 78 7.21 -0.01 0.08
N ILE A 79 8.41 -0.13 -0.47
CA ILE A 79 9.25 1.02 -0.85
C ILE A 79 8.57 1.81 -1.97
N ILE A 80 8.15 1.14 -3.05
CA ILE A 80 7.52 1.78 -4.22
C ILE A 80 6.23 2.51 -3.82
N THR A 81 5.38 1.86 -3.03
CA THR A 81 4.11 2.46 -2.57
C THR A 81 4.32 3.63 -1.62
N ASN A 82 5.30 3.57 -0.71
CA ASN A 82 5.65 4.70 0.15
C ASN A 82 6.24 5.87 -0.65
N GLU A 83 7.05 5.60 -1.68
CA GLU A 83 7.57 6.63 -2.58
C GLU A 83 6.44 7.30 -3.38
N TYR A 84 5.50 6.51 -3.90
CA TYR A 84 4.29 7.03 -4.56
C TYR A 84 3.48 7.94 -3.64
N ILE A 85 3.28 7.55 -2.38
CA ILE A 85 2.59 8.37 -1.39
C ILE A 85 3.37 9.66 -1.09
N SER A 86 4.71 9.59 -1.02
CA SER A 86 5.57 10.76 -0.81
C SER A 86 5.45 11.78 -1.93
N ILE A 87 5.45 11.31 -3.19
CA ILE A 87 5.28 12.16 -4.37
C ILE A 87 3.86 12.75 -4.39
N ALA A 88 2.83 11.96 -4.09
CA ALA A 88 1.44 12.41 -4.08
C ALA A 88 1.09 13.43 -2.97
N LYS A 89 1.95 13.58 -1.96
CA LYS A 89 1.83 14.58 -0.88
C LYS A 89 2.59 15.88 -1.16
N LYS A 90 3.51 15.90 -2.13
CA LYS A 90 4.22 17.11 -2.57
C LYS A 90 3.36 17.92 -3.55
#